data_AF-X0XSN2-F1
#
_entry.id   AF-X0XSN2-F1
#
_cell.length_a   1.000
_cell.length_b   1.000
_cell.length_c   1.000
_cell.angle_alpha   90.00
_cell.angle_beta   90.00
_cell.angle_gamma   90.00
#
_symmetry.space_group_name_H-M   'P 1'
#
loop_
_entity.id
_entity.type
_entity.pdbx_description
1 polymer ?
#
loop_
_entity_poly.entity_id
_entity_poly.type
_entity_poly.pdbx_seq_one_letter_code
_entity_poly.pdbx_strand_id
1 'polypeptide(L)'
;RIVLKGSELRPLIMAIEDLHWSDKSSEESLKDLLDSIPGVRVFLLFTYRPEFVHTWGAKSYHNQITLNRLSNRESVAMVSHLLDTEDLDRNLEELILEKTEGVPFFIEEFIKSLKELKVIERRDSRYYLAKDIQDVAIPSTIQDVIMARVDSLPEGAKELLQTGSVIEREFSYPLIKRVTDLQQQELLSHLSILKDLELLYERGIFPQSIYVFKHALTREVVYNSLLLKRRTEIHEAIGKIIEELYRDRLEE
;
A
#
# COMPACT_ATOMS: atom_id res chain seq x y z
N ARG A 1 -2.93 -10.83 -28.95
CA ARG A 1 -2.08 -10.79 -30.18
C ARG A 1 -0.71 -10.13 -29.97
N ILE A 2 -0.62 -8.98 -29.29
CA ILE A 2 0.66 -8.27 -29.05
C ILE A 2 1.66 -9.15 -28.27
N VAL A 3 1.22 -9.78 -27.17
CA VAL A 3 2.08 -10.63 -26.32
C VAL A 3 2.73 -11.77 -27.13
N LEU A 4 1.93 -12.50 -27.92
CA LEU A 4 2.42 -13.62 -28.74
C LEU A 4 3.45 -13.13 -29.78
N LYS A 5 3.15 -12.04 -30.48
CA LYS A 5 4.08 -11.46 -31.46
C LYS A 5 5.37 -10.94 -30.82
N GLY A 6 5.27 -10.32 -29.64
CA GLY A 6 6.45 -9.92 -28.87
C GLY A 6 7.33 -11.11 -28.48
N SER A 7 6.71 -12.24 -28.14
CA SER A 7 7.42 -13.48 -27.77
C SER A 7 8.22 -14.11 -28.91
N GLU A 8 7.83 -13.87 -30.18
CA GLU A 8 8.58 -14.28 -31.38
C GLU A 8 9.90 -13.50 -31.52
N LEU A 9 9.96 -12.27 -31.03
CA LEU A 9 11.16 -11.43 -31.08
C LEU A 9 12.10 -11.71 -29.91
N ARG A 10 11.56 -11.82 -28.69
CA ARG A 10 12.33 -12.06 -27.45
C ARG A 10 11.47 -12.70 -26.36
N PRO A 11 12.05 -13.43 -25.39
CA PRO A 11 11.31 -13.87 -24.21
C PRO A 11 10.66 -12.70 -23.47
N LEU A 12 9.42 -12.89 -23.00
CA LEU A 12 8.66 -11.90 -22.25
C LEU A 12 8.37 -12.40 -20.84
N ILE A 13 8.53 -11.53 -19.85
CA ILE A 13 8.02 -11.72 -18.49
C ILE A 13 6.95 -10.66 -18.26
N MET A 14 5.76 -11.08 -17.83
CA MET A 14 4.69 -10.16 -17.47
C MET A 14 4.22 -10.48 -16.06
N ALA A 15 4.22 -9.46 -15.20
CA ALA A 15 3.67 -9.55 -13.86
C ALA A 15 2.32 -8.83 -13.82
N ILE A 16 1.31 -9.52 -13.30
CA ILE A 16 -0.03 -8.98 -13.10
C ILE A 16 -0.33 -9.09 -11.61
N GLU A 17 -0.38 -7.93 -10.96
CA GLU A 17 -0.49 -7.83 -9.51
C GLU A 17 -1.95 -7.76 -9.07
N ASP A 18 -2.22 -8.23 -7.85
CA ASP A 18 -3.50 -8.05 -7.15
C ASP A 18 -4.75 -8.53 -7.92
N LEU A 19 -4.68 -9.69 -8.58
CA LEU A 19 -5.80 -10.21 -9.42
C LEU A 19 -7.14 -10.33 -8.70
N HIS A 20 -7.13 -10.44 -7.37
CA HIS A 20 -8.34 -10.46 -6.55
C HIS A 20 -9.20 -9.19 -6.65
N TRP A 21 -8.70 -8.12 -7.27
CA TRP A 21 -9.45 -6.91 -7.61
C TRP A 21 -9.90 -6.85 -9.08
N SER A 22 -9.52 -7.83 -9.89
CA SER A 22 -9.90 -7.89 -11.30
C SER A 22 -11.42 -7.99 -11.46
N ASP A 23 -11.96 -7.31 -12.45
CA ASP A 23 -13.32 -7.58 -12.91
C ASP A 23 -13.36 -8.87 -13.75
N LYS A 24 -14.57 -9.39 -13.98
CA LYS A 24 -14.78 -10.66 -14.69
C LYS A 24 -14.33 -10.62 -16.15
N SER A 25 -14.44 -9.48 -16.84
CA SER A 25 -14.05 -9.36 -18.25
C SER A 25 -12.52 -9.34 -18.41
N SER A 26 -11.83 -8.72 -17.46
CA SER A 26 -10.38 -8.78 -17.33
C SER A 26 -9.90 -10.20 -17.02
N GLU A 27 -10.59 -10.93 -16.14
CA GLU A 27 -10.29 -12.35 -15.86
C GLU A 27 -10.46 -13.25 -17.10
N GLU A 28 -11.54 -13.06 -17.86
CA GLU A 28 -11.79 -13.83 -19.09
C GLU A 28 -10.70 -13.56 -20.14
N SER A 29 -10.32 -12.30 -20.30
CA SER A 29 -9.21 -11.90 -21.19
C SER A 29 -7.88 -12.51 -20.75
N LEU A 30 -7.61 -12.58 -19.44
CA LEU A 30 -6.43 -13.25 -18.89
C LEU A 30 -6.44 -14.75 -19.17
N LYS A 31 -7.61 -15.39 -19.05
CA LYS A 31 -7.78 -16.81 -19.34
C LYS A 31 -7.46 -17.11 -20.81
N ASP A 32 -7.98 -16.31 -21.74
CA ASP A 32 -7.67 -16.45 -23.17
C ASP A 32 -6.16 -16.30 -23.45
N LEU A 33 -5.50 -15.38 -22.75
CA LEU A 33 -4.05 -15.23 -22.82
C LEU A 33 -3.35 -16.50 -22.31
N LEU A 34 -3.73 -17.02 -21.14
CA LEU A 34 -3.20 -18.24 -20.51
C LEU A 34 -3.38 -19.50 -21.36
N ASP A 35 -4.48 -19.58 -22.11
CA ASP A 35 -4.77 -20.66 -23.04
C ASP A 35 -3.86 -20.60 -24.28
N SER A 36 -3.34 -19.42 -24.62
CA SER A 36 -2.50 -19.18 -25.80
C SER A 36 -0.99 -19.28 -25.54
N ILE A 37 -0.56 -19.48 -24.29
CA ILE A 37 0.86 -19.49 -23.87
C ILE A 37 1.62 -20.79 -24.16
N PRO A 38 0.99 -21.99 -24.18
CA PRO A 38 1.72 -23.21 -24.46
C PRO A 38 2.55 -23.12 -25.74
N GLY A 39 3.87 -23.34 -25.61
CA GLY A 39 4.81 -23.31 -26.74
C GLY A 39 5.35 -21.92 -27.12
N VAL A 40 4.98 -20.84 -26.40
CA VAL A 40 5.57 -19.52 -26.60
C VAL A 40 6.53 -19.11 -25.47
N ARG A 41 7.43 -18.16 -25.76
CA ARG A 41 8.45 -17.67 -24.82
C ARG A 41 7.90 -16.57 -23.90
N VAL A 42 6.86 -16.90 -23.13
CA VAL A 42 6.21 -15.96 -22.20
C VAL A 42 6.14 -16.60 -20.82
N PHE A 43 6.57 -15.86 -19.80
CA PHE A 43 6.41 -16.21 -18.39
C PHE A 43 5.44 -15.22 -17.74
N LEU A 44 4.31 -15.72 -17.25
CA LEU A 44 3.34 -14.91 -16.51
C LEU A 44 3.53 -15.12 -15.01
N LEU A 45 3.64 -14.02 -14.28
CA LEU A 45 3.62 -13.98 -12.83
C LEU A 45 2.32 -13.33 -12.38
N PHE A 46 1.63 -13.95 -11.44
CA PHE A 46 0.40 -13.43 -10.86
C PHE A 46 0.57 -13.30 -9.37
N THR A 47 0.04 -12.21 -8.80
CA THR A 47 -0.16 -12.10 -7.36
C THR A 47 -1.65 -11.96 -7.06
N TYR A 48 -2.10 -12.67 -6.03
CA TYR A 48 -3.50 -12.66 -5.59
C TYR A 48 -3.60 -13.13 -4.15
N ARG A 49 -4.70 -12.75 -3.49
CA ARG A 49 -4.97 -13.25 -2.13
C ARG A 49 -5.51 -14.68 -2.15
N PRO A 50 -5.27 -15.50 -1.12
CA PRO A 50 -5.68 -16.90 -1.09
C PRO A 50 -7.18 -17.15 -1.33
N GLU A 51 -8.04 -16.16 -1.07
CA GLU A 51 -9.49 -16.28 -1.25
C GLU A 51 -9.92 -16.14 -2.72
N PHE A 52 -9.03 -15.68 -3.60
CA PHE A 52 -9.30 -15.55 -5.02
C PHE A 52 -9.32 -16.91 -5.70
N VAL A 53 -10.49 -17.29 -6.20
CA VAL A 53 -10.70 -18.56 -6.89
C VAL A 53 -10.61 -18.34 -8.40
N HIS A 54 -9.57 -18.89 -9.03
CA HIS A 54 -9.43 -18.88 -10.48
C HIS A 54 -9.70 -20.27 -11.08
N THR A 55 -10.01 -20.30 -12.37
CA THR A 55 -10.39 -21.53 -13.09
C THR A 55 -9.21 -22.19 -13.82
N TRP A 56 -8.01 -21.60 -13.77
CA TRP A 56 -6.83 -22.06 -14.52
C TRP A 56 -5.79 -22.81 -13.66
N GLY A 57 -6.05 -23.03 -12.37
CA GLY A 57 -5.11 -23.70 -11.47
C GLY A 57 -4.75 -25.16 -11.81
N ALA A 58 -5.51 -25.79 -12.71
CA ALA A 58 -5.32 -27.20 -13.10
C ALA A 58 -4.36 -27.42 -14.28
N LYS A 59 -3.72 -26.37 -14.80
CA LYS A 59 -2.85 -26.50 -15.98
C LYS A 59 -1.46 -27.01 -15.61
N SER A 60 -0.90 -27.89 -16.44
CA SER A 60 0.43 -28.49 -16.21
C SER A 60 1.59 -27.48 -16.19
N TYR A 61 1.38 -26.30 -16.75
CA TYR A 61 2.35 -25.19 -16.81
C TYR A 61 2.05 -24.09 -15.78
N HIS A 62 1.13 -24.32 -14.85
CA HIS A 62 0.84 -23.42 -13.73
C HIS A 62 1.57 -23.92 -12.48
N ASN A 63 2.33 -23.03 -11.83
CA ASN A 63 2.97 -23.28 -10.55
C ASN A 63 2.50 -22.21 -9.56
N GLN A 64 2.10 -22.65 -8.37
CA GLN A 64 1.65 -21.75 -7.31
C GLN A 64 2.64 -21.78 -6.15
N ILE A 65 3.06 -20.58 -5.72
CA ILE A 65 3.86 -20.39 -4.51
C ILE A 65 2.95 -19.70 -3.49
N THR A 66 2.64 -20.39 -2.40
CA THR A 66 1.91 -19.79 -1.28
C THR A 66 2.89 -19.04 -0.39
N LEU A 67 2.71 -17.72 -0.28
CA LEU A 67 3.45 -16.89 0.67
C LEU A 67 2.75 -16.95 2.02
N ASN A 68 3.35 -17.67 2.96
CA ASN A 68 2.88 -17.72 4.35
C ASN A 68 3.36 -16.50 5.12
N ARG A 69 2.78 -16.29 6.30
CA ARG A 69 3.33 -15.36 7.30
C ARG A 69 4.76 -15.76 7.65
N LEU A 70 5.59 -14.76 7.97
CA LEU A 70 6.95 -14.97 8.42
C LEU A 70 6.96 -15.77 9.73
N SER A 71 7.87 -16.74 9.82
CA SER A 71 8.17 -17.40 11.08
C SER A 71 8.78 -16.40 12.07
N ASN A 72 8.76 -16.71 13.37
CA ASN A 72 9.38 -15.83 14.38
C ASN A 72 10.83 -15.47 14.02
N ARG A 73 11.61 -16.44 13.52
CA ARG A 73 13.00 -16.21 13.10
C ARG A 73 13.10 -15.23 11.92
N GLU A 74 12.22 -15.35 10.93
CA GLU A 74 12.19 -14.45 9.77
C GLU A 74 11.70 -13.06 10.15
N SER A 75 10.72 -12.97 11.06
CA SER A 75 10.23 -11.70 11.62
C SER A 75 11.34 -10.96 12.35
N VAL A 76 12.10 -11.64 13.22
CA VAL A 76 13.24 -11.04 13.93
C VAL A 76 14.33 -10.61 12.94
N ALA A 77 14.64 -11.43 11.93
CA ALA A 77 15.59 -11.06 10.90
C ALA A 77 15.14 -9.79 10.13
N MET A 78 13.85 -9.68 9.81
CA MET A 78 13.28 -8.48 9.19
C MET A 78 13.41 -7.25 10.10
N VAL A 79 13.11 -7.38 11.40
CA VAL A 79 13.27 -6.30 12.39
C VAL A 79 14.72 -5.84 12.47
N SER A 80 15.66 -6.78 12.55
CA SER A 80 17.10 -6.48 12.56
C SER A 80 17.53 -5.66 11.35
N HIS A 81 17.02 -5.99 10.16
CA HIS A 81 17.28 -5.21 8.95
C HIS A 81 16.62 -3.82 8.99
N LEU A 82 15.39 -3.70 9.50
CA LEU A 82 14.68 -2.42 9.60
C LEU A 82 15.31 -1.45 10.61
N LEU A 83 15.92 -1.99 11.68
CA LEU A 83 16.55 -1.22 12.74
C LEU A 83 18.07 -1.07 12.57
N ASP A 84 18.66 -1.68 11.54
CA ASP A 84 20.11 -1.72 11.30
C ASP A 84 20.88 -2.16 12.56
N THR A 85 20.46 -3.31 13.11
CA THR A 85 21.03 -3.91 14.32
C THR A 85 20.85 -5.42 14.35
N GLU A 86 21.83 -6.14 14.90
CA GLU A 86 21.70 -7.58 15.23
C GLU A 86 21.35 -7.81 16.71
N ASP A 87 21.32 -6.75 17.53
CA ASP A 87 21.11 -6.83 18.97
C ASP A 87 19.81 -6.12 19.37
N LEU A 88 18.82 -6.93 19.80
CA LEU A 88 17.51 -6.47 20.26
C LEU A 88 17.31 -6.86 21.72
N ASP A 89 16.67 -5.99 22.49
CA ASP A 89 16.18 -6.36 23.81
C ASP A 89 15.09 -7.44 23.69
N ARG A 90 15.11 -8.42 24.61
CA ARG A 90 14.17 -9.55 24.55
C ARG A 90 12.72 -9.11 24.68
N ASN A 91 12.45 -8.09 25.49
CA ASN A 91 11.07 -7.61 25.66
C ASN A 91 10.57 -6.92 24.39
N LEU A 92 11.46 -6.25 23.65
CA LEU A 92 11.14 -5.67 22.35
C LEU A 92 10.85 -6.77 21.32
N GLU A 93 11.69 -7.79 21.26
CA GLU A 93 11.51 -8.94 20.37
C GLU A 93 10.16 -9.65 20.62
N GLU A 94 9.87 -9.97 21.89
CA GLU A 94 8.61 -10.60 22.30
C GLU A 94 7.40 -9.74 21.94
N LEU A 95 7.46 -8.43 22.20
CA LEU A 95 6.39 -7.50 21.85
C LEU A 95 6.12 -7.50 20.35
N ILE A 96 7.16 -7.43 19.52
CA ILE A 96 7.00 -7.41 18.06
C ILE A 96 6.40 -8.73 17.57
N LEU A 97 6.90 -9.86 18.06
CA LEU A 97 6.40 -11.19 17.66
C LEU A 97 4.95 -11.40 18.08
N GLU A 98 4.58 -10.95 19.29
CA GLU A 98 3.21 -11.03 19.79
C GLU A 98 2.26 -10.16 18.96
N LYS A 99 2.64 -8.91 18.65
CA LYS A 99 1.73 -7.97 18.00
C LYS A 99 1.61 -8.16 16.51
N THR A 100 2.70 -8.49 15.81
CA THR A 100 2.73 -8.41 14.34
C THR A 100 2.29 -9.69 13.64
N GLU A 101 2.24 -10.80 14.38
CA GLU A 101 1.85 -12.13 13.92
C GLU A 101 2.52 -12.58 12.60
N GLY A 102 3.76 -12.15 12.36
CA GLY A 102 4.55 -12.50 11.17
C GLY A 102 4.09 -11.85 9.86
N VAL A 103 3.24 -10.82 9.91
CA VAL A 103 2.83 -10.08 8.72
C VAL A 103 3.90 -9.02 8.39
N PRO A 104 4.64 -9.12 7.26
CA PRO A 104 5.77 -8.23 6.96
C PRO A 104 5.42 -6.74 7.03
N PHE A 105 4.27 -6.37 6.44
CA PHE A 105 3.78 -5.00 6.46
C PHE A 105 3.50 -4.50 7.87
N PHE A 106 2.96 -5.36 8.74
CA PHE A 106 2.71 -4.98 10.12
C PHE A 106 4.01 -4.85 10.91
N ILE A 107 5.00 -5.72 10.69
CA ILE A 107 6.32 -5.58 11.29
C ILE A 107 6.94 -4.22 10.93
N GLU A 108 6.95 -3.87 9.65
CA GLU A 108 7.50 -2.59 9.17
C GLU A 108 6.82 -1.40 9.83
N GLU A 109 5.49 -1.36 9.79
CA GLU A 109 4.72 -0.24 10.29
C GLU A 109 4.75 -0.15 11.82
N PHE A 110 4.73 -1.29 12.52
CA PHE A 110 4.82 -1.32 13.98
C PHE A 110 6.17 -0.77 14.43
N ILE A 111 7.28 -1.18 13.81
CA ILE A 111 8.60 -0.62 14.10
C ILE A 111 8.66 0.89 13.84
N LYS A 112 8.12 1.37 12.71
CA LYS A 112 8.05 2.82 12.43
C LYS A 112 7.29 3.57 13.52
N SER A 113 6.12 3.07 13.92
CA SER A 113 5.31 3.67 14.97
C SER A 113 6.03 3.68 16.33
N LEU A 114 6.69 2.60 16.72
CA LEU A 114 7.48 2.57 17.96
C LEU A 114 8.63 3.60 17.95
N LYS A 115 9.26 3.86 16.80
CA LYS A 115 10.29 4.92 16.66
C LYS A 115 9.67 6.32 16.74
N GLU A 116 8.58 6.55 16.03
CA GLU A 116 7.87 7.85 16.00
C GLU A 116 7.35 8.23 17.39
N LEU A 117 6.76 7.28 18.11
CA LEU A 117 6.26 7.45 19.48
C LEU A 117 7.37 7.42 20.54
N LYS A 118 8.64 7.24 20.15
CA LYS A 118 9.79 7.11 21.06
C LYS A 118 9.64 6.02 22.11
N VAL A 119 8.89 4.96 21.78
CA VAL A 119 8.71 3.76 22.61
C VAL A 119 9.95 2.89 22.59
N ILE A 120 10.73 2.94 21.51
CA ILE A 120 12.03 2.29 21.42
C ILE A 120 13.16 3.30 21.33
N GLU A 121 14.26 2.99 22.00
CA GLU A 121 15.48 3.80 22.00
C GLU A 121 16.69 2.93 21.66
N ARG A 122 17.62 3.49 20.87
CA ARG A 122 18.92 2.87 20.62
C ARG A 122 19.90 3.32 21.69
N ARG A 123 20.52 2.36 22.38
CA ARG A 123 21.66 2.61 23.27
C ARG A 123 22.82 1.77 22.76
N ASP A 124 23.90 2.44 22.36
CA ASP A 124 25.02 1.85 21.62
C ASP A 124 24.55 1.16 20.32
N SER A 125 24.66 -0.17 20.25
CA SER A 125 24.23 -0.97 19.10
C SER A 125 22.93 -1.74 19.34
N ARG A 126 22.30 -1.60 20.51
CA ARG A 126 21.12 -2.36 20.89
C ARG A 126 19.87 -1.48 20.99
N TYR A 127 18.75 -2.00 20.53
CA TYR A 127 17.44 -1.35 20.73
C TYR A 127 16.73 -1.91 21.96
N TYR A 128 16.17 -1.00 22.76
CA TYR A 128 15.44 -1.31 23.97
C TYR A 128 14.04 -0.70 23.93
N LEU A 129 13.12 -1.31 24.67
CA LEU A 129 11.91 -0.62 25.11
C LEU A 129 12.31 0.50 26.08
N ALA A 130 11.81 1.70 25.84
CA ALA A 130 11.96 2.84 26.74
C ALA A 130 11.36 2.53 28.12
N LYS A 131 11.89 3.11 29.20
CA LYS A 131 11.45 2.76 30.56
C LYS A 131 10.09 3.35 30.96
N ASP A 132 9.64 4.42 30.29
CA ASP A 132 8.46 5.20 30.66
C ASP A 132 7.23 4.90 29.75
N ILE A 133 7.06 3.65 29.32
CA ILE A 133 5.99 3.25 28.38
C ILE A 133 4.61 3.17 29.05
N GLN A 134 4.51 3.26 30.38
CA GLN A 134 3.22 3.04 31.08
C GLN A 134 2.10 3.98 30.62
N ASP A 135 2.43 5.14 30.04
CA ASP A 135 1.46 6.11 29.53
C ASP A 135 1.32 6.11 27.98
N VAL A 136 2.10 5.30 27.25
CA VAL A 136 2.04 5.24 25.78
C VAL A 136 1.18 4.06 25.35
N ALA A 137 0.05 4.36 24.71
CA ALA A 137 -0.82 3.34 24.11
C ALA A 137 -0.09 2.67 22.94
N ILE A 138 0.45 1.47 23.18
CA ILE A 138 1.05 0.65 22.13
C ILE A 138 -0.07 0.14 21.22
N PRO A 139 0.00 0.37 19.90
CA PRO A 139 -0.96 -0.16 18.95
C PRO A 139 -1.10 -1.68 19.07
N SER A 140 -2.34 -2.17 19.08
CA SER A 140 -2.63 -3.60 19.22
C SER A 140 -2.94 -4.29 17.89
N THR A 141 -3.33 -3.52 16.88
CA THR A 141 -3.66 -3.98 15.55
C THR A 141 -2.90 -3.20 14.48
N ILE A 142 -2.83 -3.76 13.26
CA ILE A 142 -2.27 -3.03 12.11
C ILE A 142 -3.07 -1.75 11.81
N GLN A 143 -4.38 -1.77 12.05
CA GLN A 143 -5.22 -0.59 11.94
C GLN A 143 -4.83 0.49 12.96
N ASP A 144 -4.59 0.11 14.21
CA ASP A 144 -4.14 1.03 15.26
C ASP A 144 -2.78 1.64 14.90
N VAL A 145 -1.86 0.84 14.34
CA VAL A 145 -0.54 1.33 13.91
C VAL A 145 -0.69 2.37 12.82
N ILE A 146 -1.46 2.05 11.77
CA ILE A 146 -1.69 2.98 10.67
C ILE A 146 -2.36 4.26 11.20
N MET A 147 -3.37 4.14 12.05
CA MET A 147 -4.07 5.29 12.62
C MET A 147 -3.17 6.13 13.51
N ALA A 148 -2.30 5.53 14.33
CA ALA A 148 -1.34 6.28 15.14
C ALA A 148 -0.40 7.12 14.26
N ARG A 149 0.06 6.58 13.13
CA ARG A 149 0.87 7.34 12.16
C ARG A 149 0.06 8.47 11.53
N VAL A 150 -1.17 8.20 11.12
CA VAL A 150 -2.08 9.20 10.53
C VAL A 150 -2.42 10.31 11.52
N ASP A 151 -2.63 9.98 12.79
CA ASP A 151 -2.94 10.94 13.86
C ASP A 151 -1.74 11.79 14.28
N SER A 152 -0.51 11.33 13.98
CA SER A 152 0.71 12.11 14.17
C SER A 152 0.96 13.16 13.08
N LEU A 153 0.20 13.12 11.98
CA LEU A 153 0.35 14.06 10.87
C LEU A 153 -0.12 15.47 11.26
N PRO A 154 0.51 16.53 10.70
CA PRO A 154 -0.09 17.86 10.71
C PRO A 154 -1.49 17.84 10.10
N GLU A 155 -2.42 18.61 10.68
CA GLU A 155 -3.85 18.55 10.33
C GLU A 155 -4.11 18.64 8.81
N GLY A 156 -3.47 19.58 8.12
CA GLY A 156 -3.63 19.74 6.67
C GLY A 156 -3.12 18.54 5.84
N ALA A 157 -2.05 17.86 6.29
CA ALA A 157 -1.56 16.65 5.65
C ALA A 157 -2.48 15.45 5.93
N LYS A 158 -3.03 15.38 7.16
CA LYS A 158 -4.03 14.37 7.55
C LYS A 158 -5.31 14.50 6.72
N GLU A 159 -5.85 15.71 6.60
CA GLU A 159 -7.03 15.98 5.78
C GLU A 159 -6.78 15.65 4.30
N LEU A 160 -5.61 16.01 3.76
CA LEU A 160 -5.23 15.67 2.40
C LEU A 160 -5.19 14.16 2.17
N LEU A 161 -4.55 13.41 3.08
CA LEU A 161 -4.47 11.95 2.99
C LEU A 161 -5.86 11.31 3.08
N GLN A 162 -6.71 11.82 3.96
CA GLN A 162 -8.11 11.42 4.09
C GLN A 162 -8.89 11.65 2.80
N THR A 163 -8.81 12.84 2.21
CA THR A 163 -9.44 13.14 0.92
C THR A 163 -8.92 12.23 -0.19
N GLY A 164 -7.60 12.03 -0.26
CA GLY A 164 -6.97 11.13 -1.23
C GLY A 164 -7.46 9.69 -1.10
N SER A 165 -7.75 9.22 0.13
CA SER A 165 -8.23 7.85 0.36
C SER A 165 -9.59 7.54 -0.25
N VAL A 166 -10.39 8.60 -0.49
CA VAL A 166 -11.75 8.52 -1.06
C VAL A 166 -11.73 8.40 -2.58
N ILE A 167 -10.68 8.87 -3.26
CA ILE A 167 -10.54 8.78 -4.72
C ILE A 167 -10.34 7.31 -5.11
N GLU A 168 -9.10 6.80 -5.07
CA GLU A 168 -8.73 5.41 -5.37
C GLU A 168 -7.36 5.09 -4.75
N ARG A 169 -6.71 3.98 -5.16
CA ARG A 169 -5.33 3.66 -4.77
C ARG A 169 -4.31 4.68 -5.28
N GLU A 170 -4.62 5.35 -6.37
CA GLU A 170 -3.83 6.44 -6.92
C GLU A 170 -4.71 7.62 -7.33
N PHE A 171 -4.13 8.82 -7.33
CA PHE A 171 -4.81 10.03 -7.76
C PHE A 171 -3.82 11.01 -8.39
N SER A 172 -4.30 11.80 -9.35
CA SER A 172 -3.46 12.78 -10.06
C SER A 172 -3.38 14.10 -9.30
N TYR A 173 -2.27 14.83 -9.48
CA TYR A 173 -2.11 16.19 -8.95
C TYR A 173 -3.26 17.12 -9.38
N PRO A 174 -3.70 17.17 -10.65
CA PRO A 174 -4.80 18.04 -11.06
C PRO A 174 -6.12 17.75 -10.34
N LEU A 175 -6.43 16.46 -10.10
CA LEU A 175 -7.64 16.05 -9.41
C LEU A 175 -7.61 16.49 -7.95
N ILE A 176 -6.57 16.12 -7.20
CA ILE A 176 -6.50 16.43 -5.76
C ILE A 176 -6.41 17.94 -5.51
N LYS A 177 -5.77 18.71 -6.40
CA LYS A 177 -5.73 20.18 -6.36
C LYS A 177 -7.10 20.83 -6.52
N ARG A 178 -7.99 20.24 -7.34
CA ARG A 178 -9.36 20.70 -7.53
C ARG A 178 -10.24 20.30 -6.34
N VAL A 179 -10.11 19.08 -5.84
CA VAL A 179 -10.95 18.54 -4.75
C VAL A 179 -10.68 19.27 -3.44
N THR A 180 -9.42 19.58 -3.15
CA THR A 180 -9.03 20.23 -1.88
C THR A 180 -9.11 21.76 -1.94
N ASP A 181 -9.10 22.34 -3.13
CA ASP A 181 -9.00 23.79 -3.39
C ASP A 181 -7.83 24.52 -2.67
N LEU A 182 -6.87 23.78 -2.11
CA LEU A 182 -5.70 24.34 -1.40
C LEU A 182 -4.80 25.13 -2.34
N GLN A 183 -4.09 26.15 -1.84
CA GLN A 183 -3.08 26.82 -2.66
C GLN A 183 -1.99 25.83 -3.10
N GLN A 184 -1.44 26.01 -4.31
CA GLN A 184 -0.46 25.06 -4.86
C GLN A 184 0.72 24.83 -3.90
N GLN A 185 1.27 25.88 -3.30
CA GLN A 185 2.41 25.77 -2.40
C GLN A 185 2.07 24.95 -1.14
N GLU A 186 0.87 25.13 -0.61
CA GLU A 186 0.37 24.41 0.56
C GLU A 186 0.12 22.93 0.24
N LEU A 187 -0.54 22.65 -0.89
CA LEU A 187 -0.77 21.29 -1.35
C LEU A 187 0.54 20.52 -1.57
N LEU A 188 1.51 21.15 -2.24
CA LEU A 188 2.83 20.53 -2.47
C LEU A 188 3.58 20.29 -1.16
N SER A 189 3.44 21.17 -0.17
CA SER A 189 4.00 20.98 1.18
C SER A 189 3.40 19.76 1.86
N HIS A 190 2.07 19.63 1.88
CA HIS A 190 1.40 18.46 2.45
C HIS A 190 1.75 17.16 1.71
N LEU A 191 1.78 17.19 0.38
CA LEU A 191 2.22 16.04 -0.44
C LEU A 191 3.67 15.65 -0.14
N SER A 192 4.56 16.61 0.10
CA SER A 192 5.94 16.32 0.51
C SER A 192 5.98 15.58 1.84
N ILE A 193 5.26 16.07 2.86
CA ILE A 193 5.18 15.42 4.18
C ILE A 193 4.69 13.97 4.05
N LEU A 194 3.63 13.74 3.26
CA LEU A 194 3.08 12.39 3.05
C LEU A 194 4.06 11.47 2.30
N LYS A 195 4.92 12.00 1.43
CA LYS A 195 5.98 11.23 0.77
C LYS A 195 7.16 10.94 1.69
N ASP A 196 7.58 11.92 2.48
CA ASP A 196 8.70 11.80 3.41
C ASP A 196 8.38 10.78 4.52
N LEU A 197 7.10 10.66 4.90
CA LEU A 197 6.60 9.61 5.80
C LEU A 197 6.24 8.31 5.09
N GLU A 198 6.53 8.20 3.79
CA GLU A 198 6.29 7.03 2.95
C GLU A 198 4.82 6.57 2.90
N LEU A 199 3.86 7.46 3.15
CA LEU A 199 2.43 7.15 3.02
C LEU A 199 2.01 7.18 1.55
N LEU A 200 2.65 8.05 0.76
CA LEU A 200 2.47 8.17 -0.67
C LEU A 200 3.81 8.05 -1.42
N TYR A 201 3.78 7.50 -2.64
CA TYR A 201 4.85 7.67 -3.63
C TYR A 201 4.36 8.47 -4.82
N GLU A 202 5.29 9.18 -5.47
CA GLU A 202 5.02 9.99 -6.66
C GLU A 202 5.56 9.30 -7.91
N ARG A 203 4.72 9.23 -8.95
CA ARG A 203 5.08 8.79 -10.30
C ARG A 203 4.83 9.91 -11.29
N GLY A 204 5.62 9.98 -12.35
CA GLY A 204 5.48 11.00 -13.38
C GLY A 204 6.19 12.31 -13.03
N ILE A 205 5.86 13.37 -13.77
CA ILE A 205 6.51 14.68 -13.65
C ILE A 205 5.43 15.73 -13.44
N PHE A 206 5.64 16.61 -12.48
CA PHE A 206 4.75 17.73 -12.21
C PHE A 206 4.51 18.58 -13.46
N PRO A 207 3.26 19.04 -13.73
CA PRO A 207 2.05 18.91 -12.91
C PRO A 207 1.20 17.65 -13.22
N GLN A 208 1.72 16.69 -13.98
CA GLN A 208 1.04 15.44 -14.34
C GLN A 208 1.46 14.29 -13.41
N SER A 209 1.93 14.61 -12.21
CA SER A 209 2.30 13.63 -11.21
C SER A 209 1.07 12.83 -10.74
N ILE A 210 1.28 11.54 -10.52
CA ILE A 210 0.33 10.61 -9.92
C ILE A 210 0.88 10.24 -8.54
N TYR A 211 0.04 10.38 -7.52
CA TYR A 211 0.34 9.96 -6.15
C TYR A 211 -0.35 8.64 -5.86
N VAL A 212 0.36 7.76 -5.18
CA VAL A 212 -0.06 6.37 -4.96
C VAL A 212 0.11 6.05 -3.50
N PHE A 213 -0.92 5.48 -2.88
CA PHE A 213 -0.77 4.92 -1.55
C PHE A 213 0.26 3.80 -1.58
N LYS A 214 1.30 3.92 -0.75
CA LYS A 214 2.36 2.91 -0.67
C LYS A 214 1.80 1.52 -0.39
N HIS A 215 0.78 1.45 0.47
CA HIS A 215 0.07 0.22 0.79
C HIS A 215 -1.44 0.39 0.67
N ALA A 216 -2.10 -0.58 0.03
CA ALA A 216 -3.56 -0.60 -0.12
C ALA A 216 -4.29 -0.57 1.23
N LEU A 217 -3.75 -1.25 2.24
CA LEU A 217 -4.32 -1.29 3.59
C LEU A 217 -4.28 0.08 4.27
N THR A 218 -3.23 0.88 4.05
CA THR A 218 -3.16 2.27 4.57
C THR A 218 -4.34 3.09 4.05
N ARG A 219 -4.60 3.03 2.74
CA ARG A 219 -5.76 3.70 2.15
C ARG A 219 -7.08 3.23 2.77
N GLU A 220 -7.25 1.91 2.90
CA GLU A 220 -8.47 1.31 3.43
C GLU A 220 -8.75 1.76 4.88
N VAL A 221 -7.72 1.76 5.73
CA VAL A 221 -7.84 2.20 7.12
C VAL A 221 -8.19 3.68 7.21
N VAL A 222 -7.49 4.54 6.45
CA VAL A 222 -7.79 5.99 6.40
C VAL A 222 -9.19 6.27 5.85
N TYR A 223 -9.62 5.54 4.82
CA TYR A 223 -10.96 5.68 4.27
C TYR A 223 -12.04 5.27 5.27
N ASN A 224 -11.81 4.18 6.01
CA ASN A 224 -12.73 3.67 7.00
C ASN A 224 -12.76 4.51 8.29
N SER A 225 -11.71 5.29 8.58
CA SER A 225 -11.72 6.23 9.71
C SER A 225 -12.61 7.45 9.48
N LEU A 226 -13.04 7.71 8.24
CA LEU A 226 -13.92 8.82 7.92
C LEU A 226 -15.37 8.53 8.31
N LEU A 227 -15.99 9.50 9.01
CA LEU A 227 -17.42 9.50 9.25
C LEU A 227 -18.19 9.41 7.94
N LEU A 228 -19.30 8.65 7.94
CA LEU A 228 -20.12 8.42 6.74
C LEU A 228 -20.52 9.73 6.04
N LYS A 229 -20.94 10.74 6.81
CA LYS A 229 -21.31 12.06 6.28
C LYS A 229 -20.16 12.71 5.51
N ARG A 230 -18.97 12.75 6.10
CA ARG A 230 -17.77 13.34 5.49
C ARG A 230 -17.37 12.60 4.22
N ARG A 231 -17.45 11.28 4.24
CA ARG A 231 -17.17 10.42 3.10
C ARG A 231 -18.11 10.72 1.92
N THR A 232 -19.41 10.87 2.18
CA THR A 232 -20.40 11.24 1.17
C THR A 232 -20.12 12.61 0.56
N GLU A 233 -19.79 13.61 1.39
CA GLU A 233 -19.44 14.96 0.92
C GLU A 233 -18.21 14.96 -0.01
N ILE A 234 -17.17 14.20 0.35
CA ILE A 234 -15.95 14.09 -0.48
C ILE A 234 -16.25 13.35 -1.79
N HIS A 235 -17.00 12.24 -1.74
CA HIS A 235 -17.43 11.52 -2.96
C HIS A 235 -18.21 12.42 -3.92
N GLU A 236 -19.15 13.23 -3.41
CA GLU A 236 -19.92 14.16 -4.23
C GLU A 236 -19.02 15.21 -4.88
N ALA A 237 -18.06 15.77 -4.14
CA ALA A 237 -17.10 16.72 -4.67
C ALA A 237 -16.22 16.11 -5.76
N ILE A 238 -15.70 14.90 -5.53
CA ILE A 238 -14.88 14.17 -6.50
C ILE A 238 -15.68 13.90 -7.78
N GLY A 239 -16.92 13.40 -7.66
CA GLY A 239 -17.77 13.11 -8.82
C GLY A 239 -17.97 14.32 -9.73
N LYS A 240 -18.34 15.47 -9.14
CA LYS A 240 -18.50 16.73 -9.89
C LYS A 240 -17.21 17.16 -10.60
N ILE A 241 -16.07 17.02 -9.93
CA ILE A 241 -14.78 17.41 -10.50
C ILE A 241 -14.35 16.46 -11.63
N ILE A 242 -14.61 15.16 -11.50
CA ILE A 242 -14.35 14.19 -12.57
C ILE A 242 -15.20 14.53 -13.79
N GLU A 243 -16.50 14.82 -13.61
CA GLU A 243 -17.39 15.25 -14.70
C GLU A 243 -16.90 16.54 -15.40
N GLU A 244 -16.30 17.47 -14.65
CA GLU A 244 -15.72 18.69 -15.22
C GLU A 244 -14.38 18.45 -15.93
N LEU A 245 -13.49 17.66 -15.34
CA LEU A 245 -12.14 17.40 -15.86
C LEU A 245 -12.16 16.49 -17.09
N TYR A 246 -13.11 15.56 -17.15
CA TYR A 246 -13.23 14.55 -18.20
C TYR A 246 -14.50 14.74 -19.05
N ARG A 247 -15.06 15.95 -19.08
CA ARG A 247 -16.25 16.30 -19.87
C ARG A 247 -16.16 15.86 -21.34
N ASP A 248 -14.95 15.89 -21.90
CA ASP A 248 -14.67 15.55 -23.30
C ASP A 248 -14.17 14.10 -23.49
N ARG A 249 -14.20 13.26 -22.43
CA ARG A 249 -13.75 11.86 -22.43
C ARG A 249 -14.74 10.91 -21.75
N LEU A 250 -16.04 11.16 -21.88
CA LEU A 250 -17.10 10.35 -21.25
C LEU A 250 -17.16 8.89 -21.74
N GLU A 251 -16.42 8.53 -22.80
CA GLU A 251 -16.38 7.18 -23.38
C GLU A 251 -15.14 6.35 -22.95
N GLU A 252 -14.19 6.92 -22.20
CA GLU A 252 -13.08 6.20 -21.54
C GLU A 252 -13.45 5.83 -20.10
#